data_AF-A0A5B7H5S4-F1
#
_entry.id   AF-A0A5B7H5S4-F1
#
_cell.length_a   1.000
_cell.length_b   1.000
_cell.length_c   1.000
_cell.angle_alpha   90.00
_cell.angle_beta   90.00
_cell.angle_gamma   90.00
#
_symmetry.space_group_name_H-M   'P 1'
#
loop_
_entity.id
_entity.type
_entity.pdbx_description
1 polymer ?
#
loop_
_entity_poly.entity_id
_entity_poly.type
_entity_poly.pdbx_seq_one_letter_code
_entity_poly.pdbx_strand_id
1 'polypeptide(L)'
;MISVSQAVETVLSQAEQCMTENLSTKNALGFVLAEDIHAKDPLPPFPASIKDGYAVLAADGAGLRAVMGDSTAGCSPEMKAVTSGVCMRVSTGAPVPPGADAVVQVEDTEVTIEAEDGCTELEIKILKTPHTGQDIRPLGCDIRVGEKILSQGTLLGPSEMGLLATVGVTNVLVVRKPVVAVLSTGIIFCFQFEMLLSHLL
;
A
#
# COMPACT_ATOMS: atom_id res chain seq x y z
N MET A 1 34.07 -40.01 7.43
CA MET A 1 32.61 -39.84 7.38
C MET A 1 32.29 -38.67 8.29
N ILE A 2 31.67 -37.60 7.79
CA ILE A 2 31.34 -36.39 8.57
C ILE A 2 29.85 -36.37 8.91
N SER A 3 29.45 -35.60 9.92
CA SER A 3 28.03 -35.40 10.21
C SER A 3 27.36 -34.51 9.16
N VAL A 4 26.03 -34.57 9.06
CA VAL A 4 25.26 -33.70 8.16
C VAL A 4 25.49 -32.23 8.49
N SER A 5 25.52 -31.88 9.78
CA SER A 5 25.77 -30.50 10.22
C SER A 5 27.15 -30.00 9.79
N GLN A 6 28.19 -30.83 9.94
CA GLN A 6 29.54 -30.50 9.48
C GLN A 6 29.59 -30.32 7.95
N ALA A 7 28.86 -31.15 7.19
CA ALA A 7 28.79 -31.02 5.74
C ALA A 7 28.14 -29.71 5.30
N VAL A 8 27.02 -29.33 5.92
CA VAL A 8 26.32 -28.06 5.64
C VAL A 8 27.20 -26.86 5.97
N GLU A 9 27.84 -26.86 7.14
CA GLU A 9 28.76 -25.79 7.55
C GLU A 9 29.93 -25.65 6.57
N THR A 10 30.53 -26.77 6.16
CA THR A 10 31.62 -26.77 5.19
C THR A 10 31.17 -26.15 3.86
N VAL A 11 30.01 -26.53 3.33
CA VAL A 11 29.47 -25.98 2.07
C VAL A 11 29.20 -24.49 2.19
N LEU A 12 28.52 -24.05 3.26
CA LEU A 12 28.19 -22.64 3.46
C LEU A 12 29.45 -21.78 3.66
N SER A 13 30.50 -22.31 4.30
CA SER A 13 31.77 -21.59 4.50
C SER A 13 32.55 -21.31 3.20
N GLN A 14 32.28 -22.09 2.14
CA GLN A 14 32.93 -21.95 0.84
C GLN A 14 32.03 -21.24 -0.18
N ALA A 15 30.77 -20.98 0.16
CA ALA A 15 29.83 -20.32 -0.73
C ALA A 15 30.09 -18.82 -0.79
N GLU A 16 30.21 -18.28 -2.00
CA GLU A 16 30.34 -16.84 -2.24
C GLU A 16 28.97 -16.22 -2.56
N GLN A 17 28.79 -14.96 -2.16
CA GLN A 17 27.59 -14.22 -2.50
C GLN A 17 27.55 -13.94 -4.00
N CYS A 18 26.41 -14.22 -4.62
CA CYS A 18 26.21 -13.94 -6.04
C CYS A 18 26.26 -12.44 -6.34
N MET A 19 26.61 -12.10 -7.58
CA MET A 19 26.54 -10.72 -8.08
C MET A 19 25.12 -10.15 -7.94
N THR A 20 25.01 -8.83 -7.91
CA THR A 20 23.72 -8.14 -7.90
C THR A 20 23.27 -7.81 -9.31
N GLU A 21 21.96 -7.71 -9.53
CA GLU A 21 21.37 -7.23 -10.77
C GLU A 21 20.19 -6.31 -10.48
N ASN A 22 19.92 -5.36 -11.37
CA ASN A 22 18.77 -4.48 -11.26
C ASN A 22 17.61 -5.08 -12.05
N LEU A 23 16.49 -5.33 -11.37
CA LEU A 23 15.29 -5.89 -11.98
C LEU A 23 14.12 -4.93 -11.84
N SER A 24 13.26 -4.92 -12.85
CA SER A 24 11.93 -4.36 -12.68
C SER A 24 11.20 -5.09 -11.56
N THR A 25 10.52 -4.34 -10.70
CA THR A 25 9.71 -4.87 -9.59
C THR A 25 8.76 -5.98 -10.07
N LYS A 26 8.22 -5.89 -11.30
CA LYS A 26 7.37 -6.95 -11.88
C LYS A 26 8.00 -8.34 -11.94
N ASN A 27 9.33 -8.42 -12.03
CA ASN A 27 10.10 -9.66 -12.15
C ASN A 27 10.88 -10.02 -10.87
N ALA A 28 10.74 -9.22 -9.80
CA ALA A 28 11.57 -9.34 -8.61
C ALA A 28 11.03 -10.34 -7.57
N LEU A 29 9.84 -10.93 -7.79
CA LEU A 29 9.26 -11.90 -6.87
C LEU A 29 10.18 -13.12 -6.68
N GLY A 30 10.44 -13.48 -5.43
CA GLY A 30 11.33 -14.57 -5.04
C GLY A 30 12.82 -14.30 -5.24
N PHE A 31 13.21 -13.02 -5.40
CA PHE A 31 14.60 -12.57 -5.30
C PHE A 31 14.87 -11.99 -3.91
N VAL A 32 16.16 -11.88 -3.55
CA VAL A 32 16.59 -11.27 -2.29
C VAL A 32 17.10 -9.86 -2.56
N LEU A 33 16.63 -8.86 -1.81
CA LEU A 33 17.09 -7.49 -1.93
C LEU A 33 18.59 -7.35 -1.65
N ALA A 34 19.27 -6.59 -2.49
CA ALA A 34 20.68 -6.28 -2.34
C ALA A 34 20.95 -4.89 -1.72
N GLU A 35 19.90 -4.11 -1.45
CA GLU A 35 19.99 -2.79 -0.80
C GLU A 35 18.78 -2.52 0.11
N ASP A 36 18.93 -1.56 1.03
CA ASP A 36 17.84 -1.05 1.85
C ASP A 36 16.92 -0.15 1.00
N ILE A 37 15.61 -0.31 1.13
CA ILE A 37 14.61 0.52 0.44
C ILE A 37 14.01 1.51 1.44
N HIS A 38 13.96 2.78 1.05
CA HIS A 38 13.39 3.87 1.85
C HIS A 38 12.22 4.54 1.11
N ALA A 39 11.20 4.95 1.86
CA ALA A 39 10.05 5.66 1.32
C ALA A 39 10.43 7.08 0.90
N LYS A 40 10.04 7.49 -0.32
CA LYS A 40 10.25 8.86 -0.81
C LYS A 40 9.11 9.80 -0.44
N ASP A 41 7.90 9.24 -0.38
CA ASP A 41 6.66 9.95 -0.07
C ASP A 41 6.00 9.35 1.18
N PRO A 42 5.23 10.14 1.94
CA PRO A 42 4.50 9.63 3.10
C PRO A 42 3.25 8.85 2.67
N LEU A 43 2.81 7.93 3.51
CA LEU A 43 1.53 7.24 3.36
C LEU A 43 0.64 7.43 4.60
N PRO A 44 -0.58 7.96 4.46
CA PRO A 44 -1.11 8.62 3.26
C PRO A 44 -0.36 9.94 2.95
N PRO A 45 -0.37 10.43 1.70
CA PRO A 45 0.32 11.66 1.31
C PRO A 45 -0.38 12.95 1.74
N PHE A 46 -1.60 12.82 2.27
CA PHE A 46 -2.43 13.89 2.83
C PHE A 46 -3.27 13.31 3.99
N PRO A 47 -3.81 14.14 4.89
CA PRO A 47 -4.78 13.67 5.87
C PRO A 47 -5.99 13.05 5.15
N ALA A 48 -6.25 11.76 5.40
CA ALA A 48 -7.23 10.99 4.66
C ALA A 48 -8.37 10.53 5.57
N SER A 49 -9.60 10.53 5.05
CA SER A 49 -10.74 10.01 5.79
C SER A 49 -10.65 8.49 5.96
N ILE A 50 -10.94 8.00 7.16
CA ILE A 50 -11.09 6.55 7.46
C ILE A 50 -12.48 6.05 7.07
N LYS A 51 -13.48 6.94 6.99
CA LYS A 51 -14.90 6.61 6.82
C LYS A 51 -15.57 7.40 5.71
N ASP A 52 -16.69 6.89 5.21
CA ASP A 52 -17.64 7.69 4.45
C ASP A 52 -18.45 8.56 5.43
N GLY A 53 -18.56 9.86 5.17
CA GLY A 53 -19.20 10.78 6.09
C GLY A 53 -18.94 12.25 5.78
N TYR A 54 -18.73 13.05 6.83
CA TYR A 54 -18.57 14.51 6.71
C TYR A 54 -17.35 15.00 7.48
N ALA A 55 -16.49 15.74 6.79
CA ALA A 55 -15.40 16.48 7.41
C ALA A 55 -15.97 17.74 8.07
N VAL A 56 -15.69 17.88 9.36
CA VAL A 56 -16.25 18.91 10.24
C VAL A 56 -15.16 19.56 11.07
N LEU A 57 -15.48 20.72 11.65
CA LEU A 57 -14.73 21.29 12.77
C LEU A 57 -15.32 20.75 14.08
N ALA A 58 -14.54 19.99 14.85
CA ALA A 58 -14.98 19.31 16.05
C ALA A 58 -15.48 20.29 17.13
N ALA A 59 -14.93 21.50 17.15
CA ALA A 59 -15.31 22.57 18.06
C ALA A 59 -16.79 23.00 17.93
N ASP A 60 -17.43 22.76 16.77
CA ASP A 60 -18.85 23.09 16.59
C ASP A 60 -19.78 22.09 17.29
N GLY A 61 -19.27 20.92 17.71
CA GLY A 61 -20.02 19.89 18.42
C GLY A 61 -21.09 19.18 17.58
N ALA A 62 -22.18 18.75 18.24
CA ALA A 62 -23.38 18.21 17.58
C ALA A 62 -24.29 19.35 17.07
N GLY A 63 -25.10 19.08 16.05
CA GLY A 63 -26.06 20.05 15.49
C GLY A 63 -26.05 20.15 13.97
N LEU A 64 -26.75 21.16 13.44
CA LEU A 64 -26.91 21.37 12.00
C LEU A 64 -25.62 21.92 11.36
N ARG A 65 -25.31 21.44 10.16
CA ARG A 65 -24.19 21.88 9.33
C ARG A 65 -24.65 22.02 7.88
N ALA A 66 -24.27 23.13 7.26
CA ALA A 66 -24.40 23.26 5.81
C ALA A 66 -23.34 22.40 5.11
N VAL A 67 -23.73 21.67 4.07
CA VAL A 67 -22.82 20.88 3.24
C VAL A 67 -22.35 21.74 2.07
N MET A 68 -21.06 22.08 2.03
CA MET A 68 -20.51 22.99 1.01
C MET A 68 -19.99 22.29 -0.27
N GLY A 69 -20.01 20.96 -0.29
CA GLY A 69 -19.57 20.15 -1.42
C GLY A 69 -19.06 18.78 -1.00
N ASP A 70 -18.39 18.12 -1.92
CA ASP A 70 -17.85 16.78 -1.78
C ASP A 70 -16.33 16.73 -2.01
N SER A 71 -15.66 15.87 -1.25
CA SER A 71 -14.29 15.44 -1.46
C SER A 71 -14.30 13.93 -1.69
N THR A 72 -13.95 13.53 -2.90
CA THR A 72 -13.96 12.15 -3.37
C THR A 72 -12.55 11.64 -3.59
N ALA A 73 -12.33 10.35 -3.35
CA ALA A 73 -11.03 9.72 -3.55
C ALA A 73 -10.58 9.87 -5.02
N GLY A 74 -9.32 10.29 -5.21
CA GLY A 74 -8.72 10.47 -6.54
C GLY A 74 -8.97 11.84 -7.19
N CYS A 75 -9.84 12.67 -6.63
CA CYS A 75 -10.06 14.04 -7.08
C CYS A 75 -9.30 15.03 -6.18
N SER A 76 -8.67 16.04 -6.78
CA SER A 76 -8.08 17.17 -6.07
C SER A 76 -8.66 18.49 -6.56
N PRO A 77 -9.95 18.77 -6.30
CA PRO A 77 -10.46 20.12 -6.51
C PRO A 77 -9.76 21.08 -5.53
N GLU A 78 -9.66 22.35 -5.89
CA GLU A 78 -9.36 23.42 -4.92
C GLU A 78 -10.45 23.39 -3.84
N MET A 79 -10.20 22.66 -2.75
CA MET A 79 -11.17 22.50 -1.68
C MET A 79 -11.28 23.80 -0.89
N LYS A 80 -12.50 24.31 -0.76
CA LYS A 80 -12.79 25.40 0.17
C LYS A 80 -12.54 24.94 1.59
N ALA A 81 -11.99 25.82 2.41
CA ALA A 81 -11.77 25.52 3.81
C ALA A 81 -13.10 25.34 4.54
N VAL A 82 -13.19 24.29 5.36
CA VAL A 82 -14.28 24.08 6.30
C VAL A 82 -14.15 25.11 7.42
N THR A 83 -15.24 25.79 7.71
CA THR A 83 -15.36 26.81 8.75
C THR A 83 -16.52 26.48 9.68
N SER A 84 -16.66 27.20 10.79
CA SER A 84 -17.69 26.92 11.79
C SER A 84 -19.10 26.92 11.17
N GLY A 85 -19.91 25.91 11.49
CA GLY A 85 -21.28 25.71 11.00
C GLY A 85 -21.36 25.04 9.62
N VAL A 86 -20.23 24.68 9.03
CA VAL A 86 -20.14 24.11 7.68
C VAL A 86 -19.40 22.77 7.72
N CYS A 87 -19.73 21.89 6.78
CA CYS A 87 -19.05 20.62 6.57
C CYS A 87 -18.88 20.30 5.08
N MET A 88 -18.07 19.29 4.79
CA MET A 88 -17.88 18.76 3.44
C MET A 88 -18.08 17.26 3.46
N ARG A 89 -18.84 16.71 2.50
CA ARG A 89 -19.00 15.26 2.37
C ARG A 89 -17.67 14.65 1.96
N VAL A 90 -17.25 13.58 2.61
CA VAL A 90 -15.99 12.87 2.34
C VAL A 90 -16.27 11.39 2.14
N SER A 91 -15.60 10.78 1.17
CA SER A 91 -15.55 9.32 1.05
C SER A 91 -14.32 8.74 1.75
N THR A 92 -14.32 7.45 2.00
CA THR A 92 -13.18 6.71 2.53
C THR A 92 -11.95 6.89 1.63
N GLY A 93 -10.82 7.26 2.23
CA GLY A 93 -9.58 7.56 1.53
C GLY A 93 -9.54 8.92 0.82
N ALA A 94 -10.62 9.70 0.85
CA ALA A 94 -10.62 11.06 0.31
C ALA A 94 -9.78 12.00 1.18
N PRO A 95 -9.17 13.05 0.59
CA PRO A 95 -8.44 14.05 1.34
C PRO A 95 -9.40 14.86 2.23
N VAL A 96 -9.00 15.06 3.49
CA VAL A 96 -9.71 15.92 4.42
C VAL A 96 -9.47 17.38 4.02
N PRO A 97 -10.53 18.18 3.82
CA PRO A 97 -10.40 19.57 3.41
C PRO A 97 -9.71 20.42 4.48
N PRO A 98 -9.03 21.51 4.09
CA PRO A 98 -8.41 22.41 5.05
C PRO A 98 -9.46 22.98 6.02
N GLY A 99 -9.08 23.17 7.28
CA GLY A 99 -9.98 23.70 8.32
C GLY A 99 -10.86 22.66 9.03
N ALA A 100 -11.07 21.47 8.44
CA ALA A 100 -11.66 20.35 9.16
C ALA A 100 -10.60 19.63 10.01
N ASP A 101 -11.01 19.18 11.20
CA ASP A 101 -10.13 18.47 12.14
C ASP A 101 -10.74 17.15 12.64
N ALA A 102 -11.94 16.78 12.17
CA ALA A 102 -12.58 15.49 12.44
C ALA A 102 -13.44 15.04 11.25
N VAL A 103 -13.67 13.73 11.14
CA VAL A 103 -14.69 13.16 10.26
C VAL A 103 -15.77 12.49 11.11
N VAL A 104 -17.03 12.73 10.77
CA VAL A 104 -18.18 12.02 11.35
C VAL A 104 -18.74 11.06 10.31
N GLN A 105 -18.78 9.77 10.63
CA GLN A 105 -19.34 8.74 9.76
C GLN A 105 -20.82 9.00 9.46
N VAL A 106 -21.28 8.61 8.27
CA VAL A 106 -22.65 8.87 7.81
C VAL A 106 -23.72 8.34 8.77
N GLU A 107 -23.45 7.24 9.48
CA GLU A 107 -24.36 6.63 10.44
C GLU A 107 -24.64 7.51 11.67
N ASP A 108 -23.74 8.46 11.97
CA ASP A 108 -23.89 9.42 13.07
C ASP A 108 -24.41 10.79 12.58
N THR A 109 -25.06 10.80 11.41
CA THR A 109 -25.65 12.00 10.80
C THR A 109 -27.08 11.74 10.29
N GLU A 110 -27.89 12.80 10.25
CA GLU A 110 -29.21 12.80 9.62
C GLU A 110 -29.26 13.89 8.54
N VAL A 111 -29.64 13.54 7.32
CA VAL A 111 -29.86 14.53 6.26
C VAL A 111 -31.14 15.31 6.56
N THR A 112 -31.05 16.63 6.60
CA THR A 112 -32.17 17.53 6.93
C THR A 112 -32.72 18.23 5.69
N ILE A 113 -31.84 18.65 4.79
CA ILE A 113 -32.21 19.30 3.53
C ILE A 113 -31.43 18.67 2.38
N GLU A 114 -32.14 18.24 1.36
CA GLU A 114 -31.62 17.77 0.07
C GLU A 114 -31.97 18.77 -1.02
N ALA A 115 -31.13 18.84 -2.06
CA ALA A 115 -31.43 19.60 -3.25
C ALA A 115 -32.54 18.92 -4.08
N GLU A 116 -33.12 19.67 -5.02
CA GLU A 116 -34.20 19.18 -5.88
C GLU A 116 -33.81 17.97 -6.75
N ASP A 117 -32.51 17.72 -6.91
CA ASP A 117 -31.97 16.56 -7.62
C ASP A 117 -32.06 15.24 -6.83
N GLY A 118 -32.38 15.30 -5.53
CA GLY A 118 -32.44 14.16 -4.61
C GLY A 118 -31.10 13.43 -4.40
N CYS A 119 -30.00 14.03 -4.85
CA CYS A 119 -28.66 13.43 -4.82
C CYS A 119 -27.66 14.29 -4.05
N THR A 120 -27.91 15.59 -3.96
CA THR A 120 -27.04 16.55 -3.29
C THR A 120 -27.61 16.91 -1.93
N GLU A 121 -26.88 16.58 -0.87
CA GLU A 121 -27.22 17.00 0.49
C GLU A 121 -26.80 18.46 0.69
N LEU A 122 -27.70 19.29 1.22
CA LEU A 122 -27.46 20.70 1.47
C LEU A 122 -27.27 21.00 2.96
N GLU A 123 -27.96 20.25 3.83
CA GLU A 123 -27.85 20.38 5.28
C GLU A 123 -27.96 19.02 5.97
N ILE A 124 -27.08 18.79 6.93
CA ILE A 124 -27.03 17.58 7.73
C ILE A 124 -26.98 17.92 9.21
N LYS A 125 -27.46 17.01 10.04
CA LYS A 125 -27.45 17.10 11.49
C LYS A 125 -26.47 16.08 12.05
N ILE A 126 -25.43 16.56 12.71
CA ILE A 126 -24.49 15.73 13.46
C ILE A 126 -25.16 15.28 14.76
N LEU A 127 -25.28 13.96 14.96
CA LEU A 127 -26.00 13.36 16.09
C LEU A 127 -25.15 13.22 17.34
N LYS A 128 -23.84 13.00 17.17
CA LYS A 128 -22.87 12.80 18.26
C LYS A 128 -21.78 13.84 18.15
N THR A 129 -21.36 14.39 19.28
CA THR A 129 -20.27 15.38 19.32
C THR A 129 -18.96 14.70 18.91
N PRO A 130 -18.32 15.14 17.81
CA PRO A 130 -17.02 14.61 17.39
C PRO A 130 -15.88 15.09 18.29
N HIS A 131 -14.74 14.42 18.21
CA HIS A 131 -13.48 14.86 18.83
C HIS A 131 -12.41 15.10 17.78
N THR A 132 -11.46 16.00 18.07
CA THR A 132 -10.35 16.31 17.15
C THR A 132 -9.54 15.06 16.82
N GLY A 133 -9.26 14.86 15.52
CA GLY A 133 -8.55 13.72 14.97
C GLY A 133 -9.41 12.47 14.72
N GLN A 134 -10.69 12.51 15.07
CA GLN A 134 -11.60 11.38 14.86
C GLN A 134 -11.68 10.99 13.38
N ASP A 135 -11.56 9.69 13.10
CA ASP A 135 -11.73 9.09 11.77
C ASP A 135 -10.85 9.71 10.67
N ILE A 136 -9.70 10.27 11.04
CA ILE A 136 -8.70 10.82 10.11
C ILE A 136 -7.39 10.04 10.27
N ARG A 137 -6.82 9.60 9.15
CA ARG A 137 -5.43 9.15 9.05
C ARG A 137 -4.53 10.35 8.77
N PRO A 138 -3.69 10.78 9.73
CA PRO A 138 -2.77 11.89 9.50
C PRO A 138 -1.78 11.58 8.37
N LEU A 139 -1.20 12.63 7.79
CA LEU A 139 -0.13 12.49 6.80
C LEU A 139 1.00 11.62 7.36
N GLY A 140 1.39 10.60 6.59
CA GLY A 140 2.50 9.72 6.94
C GLY A 140 2.29 8.88 8.19
N CYS A 141 1.05 8.61 8.60
CA CYS A 141 0.77 7.77 9.76
C CYS A 141 1.18 6.31 9.56
N ASP A 142 1.13 5.81 8.31
CA ASP A 142 1.51 4.44 7.99
C ASP A 142 2.98 4.35 7.59
N ILE A 143 3.46 5.30 6.77
CA ILE A 143 4.84 5.37 6.30
C ILE A 143 5.29 6.81 6.31
N ARG A 144 6.42 7.10 6.94
CA ARG A 144 7.04 8.43 6.94
C ARG A 144 8.01 8.59 5.79
N VAL A 145 8.20 9.83 5.36
CA VAL A 145 9.27 10.17 4.39
C VAL A 145 10.62 9.75 4.96
N GLY A 146 11.41 9.04 4.16
CA GLY A 146 12.73 8.54 4.52
C GLY A 146 12.71 7.31 5.42
N GLU A 147 11.55 6.78 5.78
CA GLU A 147 11.46 5.55 6.57
C GLU A 147 11.98 4.35 5.77
N LYS A 148 12.77 3.50 6.42
CA LYS A 148 13.22 2.25 5.81
C LYS A 148 12.08 1.24 5.82
N ILE A 149 11.60 0.88 4.63
CA ILE A 149 10.46 -0.01 4.46
C ILE A 149 10.87 -1.47 4.27
N LEU A 150 12.03 -1.72 3.65
CA LEU A 150 12.60 -3.06 3.46
C LEU A 150 14.11 -3.00 3.67
N SER A 151 14.67 -4.03 4.31
CA SER A 151 16.12 -4.13 4.52
C SER A 151 16.77 -5.00 3.45
N GLN A 152 18.05 -4.74 3.16
CA GLN A 152 18.93 -5.63 2.43
C GLN A 152 18.87 -7.05 3.02
N GLY A 153 18.85 -8.06 2.15
CA GLY A 153 18.73 -9.47 2.55
C GLY A 153 17.28 -9.95 2.69
N THR A 154 16.28 -9.08 2.54
CA THR A 154 14.87 -9.49 2.57
C THR A 154 14.52 -10.28 1.31
N LEU A 155 13.88 -11.45 1.49
CA LEU A 155 13.28 -12.22 0.41
C LEU A 155 11.97 -11.54 -0.04
N LEU A 156 11.87 -11.18 -1.31
CA LEU A 156 10.70 -10.52 -1.87
C LEU A 156 9.55 -11.51 -2.09
N GLY A 157 8.57 -11.49 -1.18
CA GLY A 157 7.30 -12.18 -1.29
C GLY A 157 6.16 -11.22 -1.69
N PRO A 158 4.90 -11.70 -1.72
CA PRO A 158 3.76 -10.89 -2.14
C PRO A 158 3.57 -9.59 -1.35
N SER A 159 3.82 -9.60 -0.04
CA SER A 159 3.69 -8.42 0.81
C SER A 159 4.76 -7.37 0.51
N GLU A 160 6.00 -7.80 0.31
CA GLU A 160 7.11 -6.92 -0.06
C GLU A 160 6.87 -6.31 -1.44
N MET A 161 6.35 -7.10 -2.38
CA MET A 161 5.93 -6.59 -3.70
C MET A 161 4.85 -5.51 -3.58
N GLY A 162 3.87 -5.71 -2.70
CA GLY A 162 2.85 -4.72 -2.39
C GLY A 162 3.44 -3.44 -1.84
N LEU A 163 4.36 -3.55 -0.87
CA LEU A 163 5.02 -2.40 -0.25
C LEU A 163 5.85 -1.60 -1.25
N LEU A 164 6.63 -2.27 -2.11
CA LEU A 164 7.36 -1.64 -3.21
C LEU A 164 6.43 -0.89 -4.16
N ALA A 165 5.27 -1.46 -4.49
CA ALA A 165 4.26 -0.80 -5.31
C ALA A 165 3.66 0.43 -4.61
N THR A 166 3.36 0.33 -3.31
CA THR A 166 2.81 1.42 -2.50
C THR A 166 3.72 2.64 -2.47
N VAL A 167 5.04 2.45 -2.37
CA VAL A 167 6.01 3.56 -2.38
C VAL A 167 6.53 3.92 -3.77
N GLY A 168 5.93 3.37 -4.84
CA GLY A 168 6.27 3.70 -6.22
C GLY A 168 7.65 3.21 -6.70
N VAL A 169 8.22 2.18 -6.06
CA VAL A 169 9.52 1.61 -6.46
C VAL A 169 9.32 0.63 -7.63
N THR A 170 9.80 1.02 -8.82
CA THR A 170 9.60 0.29 -10.08
C THR A 170 10.76 -0.60 -10.49
N ASN A 171 11.93 -0.41 -9.89
CA ASN A 171 13.14 -1.19 -10.09
C ASN A 171 13.84 -1.38 -8.74
N VAL A 172 14.44 -2.55 -8.54
CA VAL A 172 15.12 -2.93 -7.29
C VAL A 172 16.43 -3.64 -7.59
N LEU A 173 17.46 -3.35 -6.78
CA LEU A 173 18.69 -4.11 -6.80
C LEU A 173 18.51 -5.42 -6.01
N VAL A 174 18.76 -6.56 -6.65
CA VAL A 174 18.61 -7.88 -6.05
C VAL A 174 19.85 -8.75 -6.23
N VAL A 175 19.99 -9.77 -5.41
CA VAL A 175 21.00 -10.82 -5.57
C VAL A 175 20.59 -11.74 -6.72
N ARG A 176 21.47 -11.88 -7.73
CA ARG A 176 21.24 -12.73 -8.90
C ARG A 176 21.11 -14.19 -8.49
N LYS A 177 20.14 -14.90 -9.09
CA LYS A 177 19.99 -16.35 -8.86
C LYS A 177 21.15 -17.13 -9.51
N PRO A 178 21.74 -18.11 -8.82
CA PRO A 178 22.80 -18.94 -9.39
C PRO A 178 22.24 -19.79 -10.55
N VAL A 179 23.04 -19.94 -11.60
CA VAL A 179 22.73 -20.86 -12.70
C VAL A 179 23.34 -22.21 -12.34
N VAL A 180 22.50 -23.23 -12.16
CA VAL A 180 22.93 -24.58 -11.76
C VAL A 180 22.89 -25.51 -12.97
N ALA A 181 24.06 -26.04 -13.36
CA ALA A 181 24.16 -27.09 -14.36
C ALA A 181 23.97 -28.46 -13.69
N VAL A 182 23.14 -29.31 -14.30
CA VAL A 182 22.86 -30.67 -13.80
C VAL A 182 23.29 -31.68 -14.85
N LEU A 183 24.10 -32.65 -14.44
CA LEU A 183 24.55 -33.76 -15.28
C LEU A 183 24.39 -35.08 -14.51
N SER A 184 24.04 -36.14 -15.24
CA SER A 184 24.00 -37.50 -14.70
C SER A 184 25.12 -38.33 -15.34
N THR A 185 25.77 -39.19 -14.56
CA THR A 185 26.86 -40.05 -15.02
C THR A 185 26.52 -41.52 -14.75
N GLY A 186 26.50 -42.34 -15.80
CA GLY A 186 26.37 -43.79 -15.67
C GLY A 186 26.06 -44.48 -17.00
N ILE A 187 26.63 -45.66 -17.21
CA ILE A 187 26.48 -46.44 -18.46
C ILE A 187 25.12 -47.14 -18.60
N ILE A 188 24.38 -47.27 -17.48
CA ILE A 188 23.06 -47.90 -17.44
C ILE A 188 21.91 -46.90 -17.66
N PHE A 189 22.20 -45.60 -17.72
CA PHE A 189 21.19 -44.59 -17.98
C PHE A 189 20.84 -44.59 -19.47
N CYS A 190 19.59 -44.91 -19.78
CA CYS A 190 19.01 -44.69 -21.09
C CYS A 190 18.14 -43.43 -21.01
N PHE A 191 18.30 -42.48 -21.93
CA PHE A 191 17.36 -41.37 -22.04
C PHE A 191 15.98 -41.90 -22.44
N GLN A 192 14.91 -41.47 -21.77
CA GLN A 192 13.55 -41.63 -22.30
C GLN A 192 13.36 -40.69 -23.50
N PHE A 193 13.89 -41.07 -24.66
CA PHE A 193 13.58 -40.45 -25.95
C PHE A 193 12.54 -41.32 -26.67
N GLU A 194 11.31 -41.35 -26.17
CA GLU A 194 10.15 -41.81 -26.94
C GLU A 194 8.94 -40.93 -26.65
N MET A 195 8.19 -40.59 -27.70
CA MET A 195 7.00 -39.72 -27.78
C MET A 195 7.20 -38.19 -27.85
N LEU A 196 7.57 -37.67 -29.03
CA LEU A 196 7.00 -36.40 -29.54
C LEU A 196 7.25 -36.14 -31.05
N LEU A 197 7.15 -37.18 -31.89
CA LEU A 197 7.29 -37.02 -33.36
C LEU A 197 6.18 -37.68 -34.19
N SER A 198 5.05 -38.06 -33.58
CA SER A 198 3.94 -38.71 -34.30
C SER A 198 2.72 -37.83 -34.58
N HIS A 199 2.78 -36.49 -34.43
CA HIS A 199 1.64 -35.59 -34.72
C HIS A 199 1.96 -34.44 -35.71
N LEU A 200 2.94 -34.63 -36.59
CA LEU A 200 3.17 -33.75 -37.74
C LEU A 200 3.42 -34.59 -39.00
N LEU A 201 2.34 -35.18 -39.52
CA LEU A 201 2.13 -35.50 -40.94
C LEU A 201 0.70 -35.13 -41.30
#